data_AF-A0AAW9RSL5-F1
#
_entry.id   AF-A0AAW9RSL5-F1
#
_cell.length_a   1.000
_cell.length_b   1.000
_cell.length_c   1.000
_cell.angle_alpha   90.00
_cell.angle_beta   90.00
_cell.angle_gamma   90.00
#
_symmetry.space_group_name_H-M   'P 1'
#
loop_
_entity.id
_entity.type
_entity.pdbx_description
1 polymer ?
#
loop_
_entity_poly.entity_id
_entity_poly.type
_entity_poly.pdbx_seq_one_letter_code
_entity_poly.pdbx_strand_id
1 'polypeptide(L)' 'MISVTLHDVTSVELCREFVTNRGSRTLRITCADGATLEIHCFGETVDLTALRRSADFRDIGTARHGADEAA' A
#
# COMPACT_ATOMS: atom_id res chain seq x y z
N MET A 1 -20.98 -12.02 -5.68
CA MET A 1 -19.65 -12.05 -5.02
C MET A 1 -18.63 -12.31 -6.10
N ILE A 2 -17.66 -11.41 -6.27
CA ILE A 2 -16.57 -11.59 -7.25
C ILE A 2 -15.41 -12.22 -6.50
N SER A 3 -14.87 -13.31 -7.04
CA SER A 3 -13.67 -13.96 -6.54
C SER A 3 -12.60 -13.89 -7.62
N VAL A 4 -11.37 -13.57 -7.22
CA VAL A 4 -10.20 -13.56 -8.10
C VAL A 4 -9.16 -14.46 -7.47
N THR A 5 -8.69 -15.45 -8.22
CA THR A 5 -7.58 -16.31 -7.84
C THR A 5 -6.38 -15.96 -8.72
N LEU A 6 -5.25 -15.69 -8.09
CA LEU A 6 -3.97 -15.44 -8.77
C LEU A 6 -3.07 -16.67 -8.60
N HIS A 7 -2.48 -17.11 -9.70
CA HIS A 7 -1.46 -18.16 -9.72
C HIS A 7 -0.09 -17.55 -10.02
N ASP A 8 0.98 -18.25 -9.62
CA ASP A 8 2.36 -17.86 -9.87
C ASP A 8 2.72 -16.44 -9.39
N VAL A 9 2.24 -16.08 -8.20
CA VAL A 9 2.57 -14.80 -7.54
C VAL A 9 4.06 -14.77 -7.19
N THR A 10 4.77 -13.77 -7.68
CA THR A 10 6.22 -13.59 -7.48
C THR A 10 6.53 -12.53 -6.43
N SER A 11 5.67 -11.52 -6.27
CA SER A 11 5.84 -10.52 -5.21
C SER A 11 4.51 -9.93 -4.73
N VAL A 12 4.50 -9.57 -3.45
CA VAL A 12 3.47 -8.74 -2.82
C VAL A 12 4.16 -7.59 -2.14
N GLU A 13 3.88 -6.37 -2.59
CA GLU A 13 4.57 -5.18 -2.15
C GLU A 13 3.61 -4.11 -1.64
N LEU A 14 4.00 -3.41 -0.58
CA LEU A 14 3.32 -2.21 -0.12
C LEU A 14 3.75 -1.03 -1.00
N CYS A 15 2.80 -0.44 -1.72
CA CYS A 15 3.07 0.63 -2.68
C CYS A 15 2.75 2.02 -2.14
N ARG A 16 1.70 2.12 -1.32
CA ARG A 16 1.29 3.41 -0.75
C ARG A 16 0.78 3.24 0.65
N GLU A 17 1.06 4.24 1.47
CA GLU A 17 0.56 4.35 2.83
C GLU A 17 -0.04 5.75 3.05
N PHE A 18 -1.30 5.77 3.49
CA PHE A 18 -2.04 6.97 3.86
C PHE A 18 -2.47 6.85 5.32
N VAL A 19 -1.52 7.06 6.24
CA VAL A 19 -1.76 6.96 7.69
C VAL A 19 -2.90 7.89 8.13
N THR A 20 -2.98 9.09 7.54
CA THR A 20 -3.99 10.12 7.85
C THR A 20 -5.39 9.79 7.32
N ASN A 21 -5.53 8.86 6.37
CA ASN A 21 -6.83 8.43 5.83
C ASN A 21 -7.23 7.05 6.35
N ARG A 22 -7.46 6.96 7.66
CA ARG A 22 -7.88 5.72 8.36
C ARG A 22 -6.97 4.51 8.09
N GLY A 23 -5.67 4.76 7.95
CA GLY A 23 -4.69 3.70 7.67
C GLY A 23 -4.88 3.04 6.30
N SER A 24 -5.30 3.78 5.27
CA SER A 24 -5.43 3.21 3.92
C SER A 24 -4.06 2.83 3.36
N ARG A 25 -3.99 1.64 2.74
CA ARG A 25 -2.79 1.08 2.15
C ARG A 25 -3.11 0.48 0.79
N THR A 26 -2.15 0.54 -0.13
CA THR A 26 -2.28 -0.11 -1.44
C THR A 26 -1.20 -1.16 -1.58
N LEU A 27 -1.62 -2.38 -1.88
CA LEU A 27 -0.74 -3.50 -2.18
C LEU A 27 -0.69 -3.72 -3.69
N ARG A 28 0.48 -4.06 -4.22
CA ARG A 28 0.64 -4.57 -5.58
C ARG A 28 1.07 -6.02 -5.52
N ILE A 29 0.34 -6.86 -6.23
CA ILE A 29 0.67 -8.26 -6.44
C ILE A 29 1.19 -8.38 -7.86
N THR A 30 2.33 -9.03 -8.05
CA THR A 30 2.93 -9.31 -9.36
C THR A 30 3.00 -10.81 -9.57
N CYS A 31 2.63 -11.27 -10.76
CA CYS A 31 2.72 -12.68 -11.18
C CYS A 31 3.94 -12.90 -12.08
N ALA A 32 4.29 -14.17 -12.33
CA ALA A 32 5.47 -14.55 -13.10
C ALA A 32 5.42 -14.11 -14.57
N ASP A 33 4.23 -13.92 -15.13
CA ASP A 33 3.99 -13.40 -16.47
C ASP A 33 4.11 -11.86 -16.56
N GLY A 34 4.38 -11.19 -15.43
CA GLY A 34 4.46 -9.74 -15.33
C GLY A 34 3.11 -9.05 -15.13
N ALA A 35 2.00 -9.79 -15.08
CA ALA A 35 0.70 -9.21 -14.74
C ALA A 35 0.72 -8.65 -13.30
N THR A 36 -0.01 -7.55 -13.09
CA THR A 36 -0.11 -6.92 -11.77
C THR A 36 -1.54 -6.65 -11.38
N LEU A 37 -1.83 -6.80 -10.08
CA LEU A 37 -3.10 -6.43 -9.47
C LEU A 37 -2.83 -5.49 -8.29
N GLU A 38 -3.53 -4.35 -8.24
CA GLU A 38 -3.51 -3.47 -7.09
C GLU A 38 -4.74 -3.70 -6.21
N ILE A 39 -4.52 -3.88 -4.90
CA ILE A 39 -5.57 -4.04 -3.89
C ILE A 39 -5.52 -2.84 -2.97
N HIS A 40 -6.67 -2.15 -2.84
CA HIS A 40 -6.83 -1.02 -1.95
C HIS A 40 -7.48 -1.49 -0.64
N CYS A 41 -6.71 -1.39 0.44
CA CYS A 41 -7.14 -1.76 1.78
C CYS A 41 -7.46 -0.50 2.60
N PHE A 42 -8.49 -0.58 3.43
CA PHE A 42 -8.93 0.50 4.32
C PHE A 42 -9.18 -0.08 5.72
N GLY A 43 -8.86 0.69 6.76
CA GLY A 43 -9.04 0.27 8.16
C GLY A 43 -7.75 -0.13 8.87
N GLU A 44 -7.87 -0.85 9.98
CA GLU A 44 -6.70 -1.34 10.71
C GLU A 44 -5.92 -2.35 9.88
N THR A 45 -4.80 -1.89 9.34
CA THR A 45 -3.94 -2.65 8.44
C THR A 45 -2.48 -2.62 8.91
N VAL A 46 -2.27 -2.54 10.24
CA VAL A 46 -0.94 -2.45 10.88
C VAL A 46 0.01 -3.54 10.39
N ASP A 47 -0.47 -4.77 10.22
CA ASP A 47 0.35 -5.91 9.79
C ASP A 47 0.89 -5.75 8.36
N LEU A 48 0.27 -4.92 7.52
CA LEU A 48 0.74 -4.67 6.15
C LEU A 48 2.05 -3.86 6.10
N THR A 49 2.44 -3.22 7.21
CA THR A 49 3.73 -2.51 7.30
C THR A 49 4.93 -3.44 7.29
N ALA A 50 4.73 -4.74 7.57
CA ALA A 50 5.77 -5.76 7.49
C ALA A 50 6.07 -6.21 6.05
N LEU A 51 5.22 -5.85 5.08
CA LEU A 51 5.46 -6.15 3.67
C LEU A 51 6.64 -5.32 3.13
N ARG A 52 7.35 -5.90 2.17
CA ARG A 52 8.36 -5.18 1.40
C ARG A 52 7.72 -3.96 0.73
N ARG A 53 8.37 -2.81 0.84
CA ARG A 53 7.97 -1.60 0.11
C ARG A 53 8.38 -1.72 -1.36
N SER A 54 7.49 -1.33 -2.26
CA SER A 54 7.82 -1.27 -3.69
C SER A 54 8.86 -0.19 -3.98
N ALA A 55 9.55 -0.29 -5.13
CA ALA A 55 10.55 0.69 -5.52
C ALA A 55 9.96 2.11 -5.71
N ASP A 56 8.67 2.19 -6.06
CA ASP A 56 7.90 3.42 -6.24
C ASP A 56 7.06 3.80 -5.00
N PHE A 57 7.40 3.26 -3.82
CA PHE A 57 6.62 3.46 -2.60
C PHE A 57 6.44 4.94 -2.26
N ARG A 58 5.20 5.30 -1.88
CA ARG A 58 4.85 6.66 -1.42
C ARG A 58 4.22 6.64 -0.03
N ASP A 59 4.86 7.32 0.90
CA ASP A 59 4.27 7.72 2.17
C ASP A 59 3.59 9.08 1.99
N ILE A 60 2.28 9.12 2.14
CA ILE A 60 1.46 10.33 1.97
C ILE A 60 0.95 10.83 3.35
N GLY A 61 1.41 10.22 4.45
CA GLY A 61 0.95 10.50 5.81
C GLY A 61 1.74 11.54 6.59
N THR A 62 2.95 11.91 6.17
CA THR A 62 3.87 12.72 7.00
C THR A 62 4.09 14.16 6.52
N ALA A 63 3.60 14.54 5.34
CA ALA A 63 3.98 15.81 4.69
C ALA A 63 3.19 17.08 5.12
N ARG A 64 2.24 17.03 6.08
CA ARG A 64 1.46 18.22 6.49
C ARG A 64 1.08 18.28 7.98
N HIS A 65 2.07 18.22 8.87
CA HIS A 65 1.87 18.65 10.27
C HIS A 65 3.12 19.31 10.88
N GLY A 66 3.85 20.11 10.11
CA GLY A 66 5.06 20.80 10.60
C GLY A 66 5.29 22.19 10.01
N ALA A 67 4.27 22.79 9.38
CA ALA A 67 4.40 24.10 8.72
C ALA A 67 3.44 25.16 9.28
N ASP A 68 2.91 24.97 10.50
CA ASP A 68 1.93 25.90 11.09
C ASP A 68 2.11 26.10 12.61
N GLU A 69 3.32 25.93 13.15
CA GLU A 69 3.65 26.22 14.56
C GLU A 69 4.76 27.29 14.73
N ALA A 70 4.90 28.18 13.74
CA ALA A 70 5.79 29.34 13.84
C ALA A 70 5.15 30.58 13.21
N ALA A 71 4.16 31.16 13.90
CA ALA A 71 3.69 32.52 13.69
C ALA A 71 3.27 33.15 15.01
#